data_AF-A0A7W1LS46-F1
#
_entry.id   AF-A0A7W1LS46-F1
#
_cell.length_a   1.000
_cell.length_b   1.000
_cell.length_c   1.000
_cell.angle_alpha   90.00
_cell.angle_beta   90.00
_cell.angle_gamma   90.00
#
_symmetry.space_group_name_H-M   'P 1'
#
loop_
_entity.id
_entity.type
_entity.pdbx_description
1 polymer ?
#
loop_
_entity_poly.entity_id
_entity_poly.type
_entity_poly.pdbx_seq_one_letter_code
_entity_poly.pdbx_strand_id
1 'polypeptide(L)' 'MTDTARTRRDSRIRRHHRLRKHVHGTSERPRLSVFRSAKHVVAQVIDDD' A
#
# COMPACT_ATOMS: atom_id res chain seq x y z
N MET A 1 -9.30 7.89 -19.06
CA MET A 1 -8.36 8.19 -17.95
C MET A 1 -7.16 8.93 -18.53
N THR A 2 -6.86 10.14 -18.06
CA THR A 2 -5.65 10.86 -18.48
C THR A 2 -4.41 10.03 -18.15
N ASP A 3 -3.45 9.97 -19.07
CA ASP A 3 -2.24 9.15 -18.94
C ASP A 3 -1.52 9.35 -17.59
N THR A 4 -1.42 10.60 -17.12
CA THR A 4 -0.80 10.96 -15.84
C THR A 4 -1.46 10.31 -14.60
N ALA A 5 -2.76 10.07 -14.63
CA ALA A 5 -3.46 9.43 -13.50
C ALA A 5 -3.13 7.95 -13.40
N ARG A 6 -2.98 7.28 -14.55
CA ARG A 6 -2.52 5.89 -14.65
C ARG A 6 -1.07 5.78 -14.19
N THR A 7 -0.18 6.63 -14.69
CA THR A 7 1.24 6.66 -14.29
C THR A 7 1.40 6.82 -12.77
N ARG A 8 0.66 7.76 -12.15
CA ARG A 8 0.69 7.94 -10.68
C ARG A 8 0.24 6.69 -9.92
N ARG A 9 -0.81 6.01 -10.41
CA ARG A 9 -1.30 4.76 -9.82
C ARG A 9 -0.25 3.67 -9.90
N ASP A 10 0.36 3.49 -11.06
CA ASP A 10 1.36 2.44 -11.31
C ASP A 10 2.64 2.68 -10.51
N SER A 11 3.14 3.93 -10.46
CA SER A 11 4.29 4.30 -9.62
C SER A 11 4.03 4.01 -8.14
N ARG A 12 2.82 4.26 -7.64
CA ARG A 12 2.43 3.95 -6.26
C ARG A 12 2.46 2.44 -6.03
N ILE A 13 1.85 1.64 -6.92
CA ILE A 13 1.83 0.18 -6.83
C ILE A 13 3.26 -0.38 -6.81
N ARG A 14 4.12 0.06 -7.73
CA ARG A 14 5.53 -0.35 -7.79
C ARG A 14 6.29 -0.06 -6.48
N ARG A 15 6.07 1.11 -5.88
CA ARG A 15 6.69 1.47 -4.59
C ARG A 15 6.19 0.58 -3.45
N HIS A 16 4.88 0.30 -3.37
CA HIS A 16 4.34 -0.60 -2.37
C HIS A 16 4.91 -2.02 -2.49
N HIS A 17 5.00 -2.56 -3.71
CA HIS A 17 5.60 -3.89 -3.92
C HIS A 17 7.06 -3.94 -3.47
N ARG A 18 7.86 -2.91 -3.78
CA ARG A 18 9.25 -2.83 -3.30
C ARG A 18 9.32 -2.80 -1.78
N LEU A 19 8.45 -2.04 -1.13
CA LEU A 19 8.43 -1.90 0.33
C LEU A 19 8.01 -3.22 1.01
N ARG A 20 7.05 -3.96 0.42
CA ARG A 20 6.62 -5.29 0.89
C ARG A 20 7.65 -6.40 0.72
N LYS A 21 8.76 -6.16 0.02
CA LYS A 21 9.90 -7.10 0.04
C LYS A 21 10.62 -7.15 1.40
N HIS A 22 10.49 -6.09 2.19
CA HIS A 22 11.16 -5.96 3.48
C HIS A 22 10.18 -5.86 4.65
N VAL A 23 8.94 -5.45 4.40
CA VAL A 23 7.91 -5.31 5.42
C VAL A 23 6.86 -6.40 5.23
N HIS A 24 6.88 -7.35 6.15
CA HIS A 24 5.96 -8.48 6.27
C HIS A 24 5.25 -8.41 7.62
N GLY A 25 3.94 -8.66 7.64
CA GLY A 25 3.14 -8.70 8.86
C GLY A 25 3.00 -10.13 9.37
N THR A 26 3.11 -10.31 10.68
CA THR A 26 2.87 -11.59 11.36
C THR A 26 1.78 -11.43 12.42
N SER A 27 1.26 -12.52 13.00
CA SER A 27 0.22 -12.42 14.05
C SER A 27 0.66 -11.59 15.27
N GLU A 28 1.93 -11.69 15.65
CA GLU A 28 2.51 -10.92 16.77
C GLU A 28 2.83 -9.46 16.38
N ARG A 29 3.15 -9.23 15.10
CA ARG A 29 3.48 -7.91 14.57
C ARG A 29 2.85 -7.69 13.20
N PRO A 30 1.54 -7.40 13.15
CA PRO A 30 0.83 -7.28 11.89
C PRO A 30 1.24 -6.01 11.14
N ARG A 31 1.17 -6.06 9.81
CA ARG A 31 1.52 -4.95 8.94
C ARG A 31 0.34 -3.99 8.81
N LEU A 32 0.58 -2.71 9.10
CA LEU A 32 -0.38 -1.63 8.85
C LEU A 32 -0.34 -1.20 7.37
N SER A 33 -1.39 -1.48 6.63
CA SER A 33 -1.56 -1.09 5.22
C SER A 33 -2.42 0.17 5.11
N VAL A 34 -1.84 1.28 4.66
CA VAL A 34 -2.53 2.57 4.52
C VAL A 34 -2.80 2.90 3.06
N PHE A 35 -4.06 3.27 2.76
CA PHE A 35 -4.48 3.84 1.50
C PHE A 35 -4.98 5.27 1.71
N ARG A 36 -4.48 6.21 0.89
CA ARG A 36 -4.87 7.62 0.92
C ARG A 36 -5.52 8.02 -0.39
N SER A 37 -6.68 8.67 -0.29
CA SER A 37 -7.35 9.41 -1.35
C SER A 37 -7.32 10.92 -1.04
N ALA A 38 -7.89 11.74 -1.93
CA ALA A 38 -8.01 13.17 -1.68
C ALA A 38 -8.99 13.51 -0.52
N LYS A 39 -9.94 12.61 -0.24
CA LYS A 39 -11.01 12.86 0.75
C LYS A 39 -10.83 12.09 2.06
N HIS A 40 -10.22 10.90 2.00
CA HIS A 40 -10.13 9.99 3.13
C HIS A 40 -8.79 9.27 3.19
N VAL A 41 -8.42 8.88 4.41
CA VAL A 41 -7.31 7.98 4.72
C VAL A 41 -7.91 6.73 5.37
N VAL A 42 -7.55 5.56 4.87
CA VAL A 42 -8.02 4.27 5.38
C VAL A 42 -6.81 3.41 5.71
N ALA A 43 -6.88 2.70 6.85
CA ALA A 43 -5.83 1.79 7.28
C ALA A 43 -6.42 0.40 7.55
N GLN A 44 -5.60 -0.63 7.33
CA GLN A 44 -5.93 -2.04 7.59
C GLN A 44 -4.76 -2.68 8.34
N VAL A 45 -5.07 -3.48 9.36
CA VAL A 45 -4.10 -4.32 10.07
C VAL A 45 -4.15 -5.69 9.40
N ILE A 46 -3.01 -6.15 8.89
CA ILE A 46 -2.93 -7.35 8.05
C ILE A 46 -1.87 -8.28 8.62
N ASP A 47 -2.25 -9.54 8.81
CA ASP A 47 -1.33 -10.66 8.96
C ASP A 47 -1.04 -11.23 7.57
N ASP A 48 0.25 -11.34 7.20
CA ASP A 48 0.68 -11.82 5.89
C ASP A 48 1.17 -13.30 5.97
N ASP A 49 1.32 -13.86 7.19
CA ASP A 49 1.63 -15.28 7.45
C ASP A 49 0.38 -16.19 7.36
#